data_AF-I0JLS8-F1
#
_entry.id   AF-I0JLS8-F1
#
_cell.length_a   1.000
_cell.length_b   1.000
_cell.length_c   1.000
_cell.angle_alpha   90.00
_cell.angle_beta   90.00
_cell.angle_gamma   90.00
#
_symmetry.space_group_name_H-M   'P 1'
#
loop_
_entity.id
_entity.type
_entity.pdbx_description
1 polymer ?
#
loop_
_entity_poly.entity_id
_entity_poly.type
_entity_poly.pdbx_seq_one_letter_code
_entity_poly.pdbx_strand_id
1 'polypeptide(L)'
;MAIESNVDPDLATKSALLHDMGHYEWYRDGKWDYEEYRKHDIHAIKGAERAHKLLIRLGEDRLVAKEVSLAVLLHTDSYLPFSLEAQRTELQEVVRVADEKDEQPSGLHHYKQMDKSEAIQLLHHLDLKVEAVLEKRGELSG
;
A
#
# COMPACT_ATOMS: atom_id res chain seq x y z
N MET A 1 -12.37 -1.92 7.52
CA MET A 1 -11.37 -0.89 7.89
C MET A 1 -11.66 0.45 7.26
N ALA A 2 -11.43 0.71 5.97
CA ALA A 2 -11.66 2.04 5.38
C ALA A 2 -13.09 2.60 5.65
N ILE A 3 -14.12 1.77 5.47
CA ILE A 3 -15.53 2.15 5.74
C ILE A 3 -15.74 2.47 7.23
N GLU A 4 -15.14 1.69 8.14
CA GLU A 4 -15.30 1.84 9.59
C GLU A 4 -14.58 3.10 10.10
N SER A 5 -13.44 3.44 9.49
CA SER A 5 -12.65 4.64 9.79
C SER A 5 -13.11 5.89 9.01
N ASN A 6 -14.23 5.81 8.29
CA ASN A 6 -14.73 6.90 7.44
C ASN A 6 -13.70 7.44 6.43
N VAL A 7 -12.87 6.55 5.90
CA VAL A 7 -11.88 6.84 4.85
C VAL A 7 -12.49 6.48 3.50
N ASP A 8 -12.07 7.19 2.46
CA ASP A 8 -12.40 6.87 1.07
C ASP A 8 -11.87 5.46 0.71
N PRO A 9 -12.75 4.53 0.30
CA PRO A 9 -12.37 3.14 0.02
C PRO A 9 -11.49 3.01 -1.24
N ASP A 10 -11.62 3.90 -2.22
CA ASP A 10 -10.78 3.91 -3.42
C ASP A 10 -9.36 4.34 -3.07
N LEU A 11 -9.20 5.45 -2.32
CA LEU A 11 -7.89 5.91 -1.84
C LEU A 11 -7.21 4.86 -0.96
N ALA A 12 -7.94 4.26 -0.02
CA ALA A 12 -7.40 3.23 0.85
C ALA A 12 -6.94 1.99 0.07
N THR A 13 -7.73 1.57 -0.93
CA THR A 13 -7.42 0.41 -1.76
C THR A 13 -6.21 0.66 -2.66
N LYS A 14 -6.15 1.81 -3.34
CA LYS A 14 -4.98 2.22 -4.14
C LYS A 14 -3.72 2.29 -3.29
N SER A 15 -3.82 2.88 -2.09
CA SER A 15 -2.68 3.01 -1.18
C SER A 15 -2.20 1.66 -0.67
N ALA A 16 -3.11 0.78 -0.25
CA ALA A 16 -2.78 -0.56 0.20
C ALA A 16 -2.23 -1.44 -0.94
N LEU A 17 -2.68 -1.27 -2.19
CA LEU A 17 -2.12 -2.02 -3.31
C LEU A 17 -0.67 -1.61 -3.65
N LEU A 18 -0.34 -0.34 -3.43
CA LEU A 18 0.93 0.25 -3.88
C LEU A 18 1.99 0.38 -2.77
N HIS A 19 1.65 0.15 -1.49
CA HIS A 19 2.55 0.44 -0.35
C HIS A 19 3.96 -0.15 -0.51
N ASP A 20 4.05 -1.39 -0.97
CA ASP A 20 5.31 -2.13 -1.10
C ASP A 20 5.95 -2.11 -2.49
N MET A 21 5.43 -1.31 -3.43
CA MET A 21 5.98 -1.25 -4.79
C MET A 21 7.41 -0.68 -4.87
N GLY A 22 7.94 -0.21 -3.75
CA GLY A 22 9.33 0.23 -3.57
C GLY A 22 10.31 -0.87 -3.16
N HIS A 23 9.83 -2.07 -2.81
CA HIS A 23 10.70 -3.17 -2.40
C HIS A 23 11.72 -3.53 -3.49
N TYR A 24 12.88 -3.97 -3.03
CA TYR A 24 13.89 -4.62 -3.85
C TYR A 24 14.28 -5.91 -3.15
N GLU A 25 14.61 -6.92 -3.93
CA GLU A 25 14.97 -8.22 -3.41
C GLU A 25 16.40 -8.18 -2.83
N TRP A 26 16.52 -8.36 -1.52
CA TRP A 26 17.79 -8.47 -0.81
C TRP A 26 18.10 -9.95 -0.56
N TYR A 27 18.61 -10.64 -1.56
CA TYR A 27 19.03 -12.04 -1.41
C TYR A 27 20.53 -12.14 -1.24
N ARG A 28 20.95 -12.93 -0.24
CA ARG A 28 22.32 -13.41 -0.08
C ARG A 28 22.30 -14.93 -0.02
N ASP A 29 23.04 -15.57 -0.91
CA ASP A 29 23.11 -17.04 -1.03
C ASP A 29 21.72 -17.71 -1.17
N GLY A 30 20.80 -17.06 -1.88
CA GLY A 30 19.45 -17.57 -2.14
C GLY A 30 18.49 -17.47 -0.95
N LYS A 31 18.87 -16.79 0.13
CA LYS A 31 18.03 -16.50 1.29
C LYS A 31 17.86 -14.99 1.45
N TRP A 32 16.68 -14.59 1.92
CA TRP A 32 16.41 -13.19 2.22
C TRP A 32 17.30 -12.74 3.39
N ASP A 33 18.10 -11.69 3.16
CA ASP A 33 19.01 -11.10 4.15
C ASP A 33 18.28 -9.96 4.87
N TYR A 34 17.59 -10.31 5.95
CA TYR A 34 16.76 -9.37 6.72
C TYR A 34 17.58 -8.26 7.38
N GLU A 35 18.80 -8.55 7.83
CA GLU A 35 19.65 -7.55 8.47
C GLU A 35 20.10 -6.48 7.48
N GLU A 36 20.54 -6.90 6.29
CA GLU A 36 21.00 -5.97 5.27
C GLU A 36 19.83 -5.19 4.63
N TYR A 37 18.67 -5.82 4.52
CA TYR A 37 17.41 -5.15 4.18
C TYR A 37 17.14 -4.00 5.15
N ARG A 38 17.00 -4.29 6.46
CA ARG A 38 16.63 -3.28 7.47
C ARG A 38 17.63 -2.12 7.49
N LYS A 39 18.92 -2.38 7.30
CA LYS A 39 19.96 -1.36 7.34
C LYS A 39 19.91 -0.36 6.18
N HIS A 40 19.45 -0.80 5.01
CA HIS A 40 19.41 0.02 3.79
C HIS A 40 17.98 0.32 3.34
N ASP A 41 17.02 0.07 4.23
CA ASP A 41 15.64 0.11 3.85
C ASP A 41 15.18 1.55 3.59
N ILE A 42 14.70 1.76 2.37
CA ILE A 42 14.09 2.99 1.89
C ILE A 42 12.91 2.66 0.97
N HIS A 43 12.31 1.46 1.11
CA HIS A 43 11.26 0.99 0.19
C HIS A 43 10.09 1.97 0.17
N ALA A 44 9.65 2.49 1.30
CA ALA A 44 8.56 3.47 1.35
C ALA A 44 8.87 4.76 0.54
N ILE A 45 10.11 5.26 0.59
CA ILE A 45 10.53 6.45 -0.19
C ILE A 45 10.46 6.17 -1.70
N LYS A 46 11.01 5.03 -2.13
CA LYS A 46 10.99 4.62 -3.54
C LYS A 46 9.56 4.30 -3.99
N GLY A 47 8.78 3.66 -3.13
CA GLY A 47 7.39 3.29 -3.35
C GLY A 47 6.54 4.52 -3.59
N ALA A 48 6.69 5.55 -2.76
CA ALA A 48 5.97 6.81 -2.91
C ALA A 48 6.27 7.51 -4.24
N GLU A 49 7.54 7.56 -4.67
CA GLU A 49 7.90 8.15 -5.98
C GLU A 49 7.28 7.35 -7.13
N ARG A 50 7.37 6.02 -7.08
CA ARG A 50 6.84 5.14 -8.12
C ARG A 50 5.33 5.18 -8.19
N ALA A 51 4.64 5.19 -7.04
CA ALA A 51 3.19 5.28 -6.94
C ALA A 51 2.68 6.57 -7.57
N HIS A 52 3.26 7.71 -7.16
CA HIS A 52 2.92 9.01 -7.70
C HIS A 52 3.06 9.02 -9.23
N LYS A 53 4.23 8.59 -9.72
CA LYS A 53 4.54 8.59 -11.14
C LYS A 53 3.64 7.65 -11.95
N LEU A 54 3.31 6.49 -11.42
CA LEU A 54 2.41 5.53 -12.04
C LEU A 54 1.00 6.13 -12.18
N LEU A 55 0.44 6.63 -11.09
CA LEU A 55 -0.92 7.21 -11.07
C LEU A 55 -1.05 8.39 -12.04
N ILE A 56 -0.07 9.31 -12.04
CA ILE A 56 -0.04 10.42 -13.00
C ILE A 56 -0.02 9.93 -14.45
N ARG A 57 0.71 8.86 -14.76
CA ARG A 57 0.76 8.29 -16.12
C ARG A 57 -0.52 7.58 -16.53
N LEU A 58 -1.27 7.05 -15.57
CA LEU A 58 -2.58 6.44 -15.78
C LEU A 58 -3.70 7.49 -15.90
N GLY A 59 -3.42 8.77 -15.68
CA GLY A 59 -4.39 9.85 -15.79
C GLY A 59 -5.16 10.14 -14.50
N GLU A 60 -4.70 9.64 -13.37
CA GLU A 60 -5.29 9.91 -12.05
C GLU A 60 -5.21 11.40 -11.69
N ASP A 61 -6.15 11.86 -10.86
CA ASP A 61 -6.10 13.21 -10.30
C ASP A 61 -4.81 13.44 -9.49
N ARG A 62 -4.27 14.66 -9.56
CA ARG A 62 -2.96 15.00 -8.97
C ARG A 62 -3.03 15.05 -7.44
N LEU A 63 -4.16 15.44 -6.85
CA LEU A 63 -4.35 15.40 -5.40
C LEU A 63 -4.50 13.96 -4.93
N VAL A 64 -5.27 13.14 -5.65
CA VAL A 64 -5.38 11.70 -5.39
C VAL A 64 -4.00 11.02 -5.43
N ALA A 65 -3.23 11.25 -6.50
CA ALA A 65 -1.89 10.68 -6.64
C ALA A 65 -0.96 11.11 -5.49
N LYS A 66 -1.04 12.37 -5.06
CA LYS A 66 -0.30 12.88 -3.89
C LYS A 66 -0.71 12.16 -2.60
N GLU A 67 -2.01 12.06 -2.31
CA GLU A 67 -2.51 11.45 -1.07
C GLU A 67 -2.14 9.96 -0.99
N VAL A 68 -2.29 9.23 -2.09
CA VAL A 68 -1.84 7.83 -2.18
C VAL A 68 -0.33 7.73 -1.95
N SER A 69 0.46 8.63 -2.53
CA SER A 69 1.92 8.60 -2.35
C SER A 69 2.36 8.93 -0.92
N LEU A 70 1.64 9.81 -0.22
CA LEU A 70 1.87 10.07 1.20
C LEU A 70 1.48 8.86 2.06
N ALA A 71 0.39 8.18 1.73
CA ALA A 71 0.00 6.94 2.40
C ALA A 71 1.04 5.84 2.20
N VAL A 72 1.57 5.69 0.98
CA VAL A 72 2.69 4.78 0.67
C VAL A 72 3.97 5.19 1.40
N LEU A 73 4.29 6.48 1.49
CA LEU A 73 5.48 6.91 2.22
C LEU A 73 5.36 6.59 3.72
N LEU A 74 4.19 6.86 4.29
CA LEU A 74 3.94 6.80 5.72
C LEU A 74 3.16 5.55 6.12
N HIS A 75 3.30 4.43 5.39
CA HIS A 75 2.69 3.15 5.78
C HIS A 75 3.52 2.42 6.84
N THR A 76 4.83 2.69 6.90
CA THR A 76 5.76 2.18 7.92
C THR A 76 6.68 3.32 8.36
N ASP A 77 7.28 3.23 9.55
CA ASP A 77 8.33 4.13 10.04
C ASP A 77 9.68 3.42 10.20
N SER A 78 9.80 2.19 9.70
CA SER A 78 11.03 1.37 9.78
C SER A 78 12.28 2.01 9.17
N TYR A 79 12.10 2.88 8.17
CA TYR A 79 13.18 3.60 7.47
C TYR A 79 13.51 4.97 8.10
N LEU A 80 12.77 5.40 9.12
CA LEU A 80 12.94 6.70 9.78
C LEU A 80 13.75 6.57 11.07
N PRO A 81 14.54 7.61 11.44
CA PRO A 81 15.24 7.64 12.73
C PRO A 81 14.32 8.01 13.91
N PHE A 82 13.01 8.13 13.68
CA PHE A 82 11.99 8.49 14.65
C PHE A 82 10.67 7.78 14.31
N SER A 83 9.78 7.65 15.29
CA SER A 83 8.45 7.07 15.06
C SER A 83 7.43 8.09 14.56
N LEU A 84 6.48 7.62 13.76
CA LEU A 84 5.33 8.39 13.27
C LEU A 84 4.09 8.31 14.17
N GLU A 85 4.21 7.77 15.39
CA GLU A 85 3.10 7.60 16.32
C GLU A 85 2.31 8.90 16.50
N ALA A 86 0.98 8.82 16.37
CA ALA A 86 0.02 9.92 16.44
C ALA A 86 0.21 11.07 15.42
N GLN A 87 1.04 10.88 14.37
CA GLN A 87 1.24 11.86 13.29
C GLN A 87 0.58 11.46 11.97
N ARG A 88 -0.02 10.27 11.90
CA ARG A 88 -0.66 9.73 10.70
C ARG A 88 -2.09 10.26 10.53
N THR A 89 -2.49 10.48 9.29
CA THR A 89 -3.90 10.69 8.94
C THR A 89 -4.68 9.36 9.03
N GLU A 90 -6.01 9.43 9.08
CA GLU A 90 -6.85 8.22 9.08
C GLU A 90 -6.57 7.29 7.88
N LEU A 91 -6.32 7.84 6.69
CA LEU A 91 -5.92 7.06 5.52
C LEU A 91 -4.60 6.32 5.75
N GLN A 92 -3.58 7.02 6.24
CA GLN A 92 -2.27 6.44 6.50
C GLN A 92 -2.31 5.38 7.60
N GLU A 93 -3.15 5.60 8.62
CA GLU A 93 -3.35 4.66 9.71
C GLU A 93 -4.09 3.40 9.26
N VAL A 94 -5.12 3.53 8.42
CA VAL A 94 -5.79 2.38 7.81
C VAL A 94 -4.82 1.54 7.00
N VAL A 95 -3.93 2.16 6.22
CA VAL A 95 -2.93 1.43 5.42
C VAL A 95 -1.91 0.73 6.31
N ARG A 96 -1.37 1.40 7.33
CA ARG A 96 -0.46 0.81 8.33
C ARG A 96 -1.05 -0.43 8.99
N VAL A 97 -2.27 -0.30 9.50
CA VAL A 97 -2.95 -1.39 10.22
C VAL A 97 -3.31 -2.53 9.27
N ALA A 98 -3.53 -2.25 7.98
CA ALA A 98 -3.82 -3.27 6.98
C ALA A 98 -2.56 -4.10 6.69
N ASP A 99 -1.43 -3.42 6.52
CA ASP A 99 -0.11 -4.01 6.30
C ASP A 99 0.31 -4.91 7.48
N GLU A 100 0.28 -4.38 8.71
CA GLU A 100 0.63 -5.14 9.93
C GLU A 100 -0.26 -6.38 10.16
N LYS A 101 -1.49 -6.39 9.65
CA LYS A 101 -2.39 -7.55 9.73
C LYS A 101 -2.02 -8.65 8.74
N ASP A 102 -1.36 -8.33 7.63
CA ASP A 102 -0.88 -9.33 6.66
C ASP A 102 0.55 -9.81 6.96
N GLU A 103 1.32 -9.03 7.73
CA GLU A 103 2.66 -9.42 8.19
C GLU A 103 2.65 -10.74 8.98
N GLN A 104 3.37 -11.72 8.46
CA GLN A 104 3.69 -12.96 9.17
C GLN A 104 5.03 -12.85 9.91
N PRO A 105 5.23 -13.57 11.04
CA PRO A 105 6.49 -13.58 11.77
C PRO A 105 7.67 -13.87 10.83
N SER A 106 8.76 -13.10 10.99
CA SER A 106 10.00 -13.23 10.21
C SER A 106 9.84 -13.00 8.69
N GLY A 107 8.80 -12.26 8.28
CA GLY A 107 8.51 -11.89 6.89
C GLY A 107 8.38 -13.09 5.94
N LEU A 108 7.83 -14.19 6.47
CA LEU A 108 7.53 -15.40 5.71
C LEU A 108 6.53 -15.16 4.56
N HIS A 109 5.81 -14.04 4.59
CA HIS A 109 4.87 -13.66 3.54
C HIS A 109 5.55 -13.45 2.18
N HIS A 110 6.84 -13.10 2.11
CA HIS A 110 7.58 -12.98 0.84
C HIS A 110 7.74 -14.32 0.08
N TYR A 111 7.57 -15.45 0.76
CA TYR A 111 7.61 -16.77 0.11
C TYR A 111 6.25 -17.20 -0.42
N LYS A 112 5.16 -16.46 -0.14
CA LYS A 112 3.86 -16.74 -0.74
C LYS A 112 3.93 -16.44 -2.23
N GLN A 113 3.62 -17.45 -3.03
CA GLN A 113 3.39 -17.28 -4.46
C GLN A 113 1.90 -17.39 -4.72
N MET A 114 1.39 -16.48 -5.55
CA MET A 114 0.03 -16.49 -6.04
C MET A 114 0.07 -16.64 -7.55
N ASP A 115 -0.85 -17.43 -8.11
CA ASP A 115 -0.97 -17.50 -9.55
C ASP A 115 -1.45 -16.15 -10.11
N LYS A 116 -0.92 -15.75 -11.27
CA LYS A 116 -1.27 -14.46 -11.88
C LYS A 116 -2.77 -14.37 -12.17
N SER A 117 -3.41 -15.47 -12.57
CA SER A 117 -4.85 -15.47 -12.85
C SER A 117 -5.68 -15.29 -11.58
N GLU A 118 -5.25 -15.88 -10.46
CA GLU A 118 -5.85 -15.68 -9.15
C GLU A 118 -5.73 -14.21 -8.70
N ALA A 119 -4.54 -13.61 -8.85
CA ALA A 119 -4.32 -12.21 -8.52
C ALA A 119 -5.24 -11.26 -9.31
N ILE A 120 -5.41 -11.52 -10.61
CA ILE A 120 -6.31 -10.72 -11.47
C ILE A 120 -7.78 -10.87 -11.02
N GLN A 121 -8.21 -12.09 -10.66
CA GLN A 121 -9.57 -12.31 -10.17
C GLN A 121 -9.83 -11.60 -8.83
N LEU A 122 -8.86 -11.62 -7.92
CA LEU A 122 -8.96 -10.92 -6.64
C LEU A 122 -9.01 -9.40 -6.82
N LEU A 123 -8.18 -8.85 -7.70
CA LEU A 123 -8.21 -7.43 -8.06
C LEU A 123 -9.58 -7.04 -8.62
N HIS A 124 -10.10 -7.81 -9.58
CA HIS A 124 -11.42 -7.52 -10.15
C HIS A 124 -12.54 -7.56 -9.10
N HIS A 125 -12.52 -8.54 -8.19
CA HIS A 125 -13.50 -8.61 -7.11
C HIS A 125 -13.38 -7.40 -6.17
N LEU A 126 -12.15 -6.95 -5.90
CA LEU A 126 -11.89 -5.77 -5.08
C LEU A 126 -12.45 -4.50 -5.73
N ASP A 127 -12.24 -4.32 -7.03
CA ASP A 127 -12.80 -3.20 -7.80
C ASP A 127 -14.34 -3.16 -7.67
N LEU A 128 -15.01 -4.30 -7.89
CA LEU A 128 -16.47 -4.40 -7.75
C LEU A 128 -16.96 -4.04 -6.33
N LYS A 129 -16.18 -4.37 -5.30
CA LYS A 129 -16.51 -4.01 -3.92
C LYS A 129 -16.38 -2.50 -3.69
N VAL A 130 -15.33 -1.88 -4.22
CA VAL A 130 -15.12 -0.43 -4.12
C VAL A 130 -16.25 0.30 -4.86
N GLU A 131 -16.53 -0.09 -6.10
CA GLU A 131 -17.62 0.47 -6.90
C GLU A 131 -18.95 0.41 -6.15
N ALA A 132 -19.34 -0.76 -5.65
CA ALA A 132 -20.60 -0.93 -4.91
C ALA A 132 -20.69 -0.04 -3.65
N VAL A 133 -19.56 0.34 -3.03
CA VAL A 133 -19.54 1.27 -1.90
C VAL A 133 -19.69 2.71 -2.37
N LEU A 134 -18.99 3.10 -3.43
CA LEU A 134 -19.05 4.45 -4.00
C LEU A 134 -20.44 4.74 -4.61
N GLU A 135 -21.07 3.76 -5.24
CA GLU A 135 -22.45 3.88 -5.76
C GLU A 135 -23.44 4.16 -4.62
N LYS A 136 -23.32 3.44 -3.51
CA LYS A 136 -24.17 3.65 -2.32
C LYS A 136 -23.97 5.03 -1.70
N ARG A 137 -22.78 5.62 -1.86
CA ARG A 137 -22.47 6.98 -1.39
C ARG A 137 -22.86 8.07 -2.39
N GLY A 138 -23.27 7.71 -3.61
CA GLY A 138 -23.58 8.65 -4.69
C GLY A 138 -22.34 9.33 -5.27
N GLU A 139 -21.16 8.75 -5.07
CA GLU A 139 -19.86 9.30 -5.48
C GLU A 139 -19.47 8.83 -6.89
N LEU A 140 -20.14 7.81 -7.43
CA LEU A 140 -20.09 7.46 -8.85
C LEU A 140 -21.15 8.28 -9.61
N SER A 141 -20.72 9.41 -10.15
CA SER A 141 -21.45 10.13 -11.19
C SER A 141 -20.72 9.94 -12.52
N GLY A 142 -21.48 9.54 -13.55
CA GLY A 142 -20.99 8.93 -14.79
C GLY A 142 -20.12 9.80 -15.70
#